data_AF-A0A136J4R7-F1
#
_entry.id   AF-A0A136J4R7-F1
#
_cell.length_a   1.000
_cell.length_b   1.000
_cell.length_c   1.000
_cell.angle_alpha   90.00
_cell.angle_beta   90.00
_cell.angle_gamma   90.00
#
_symmetry.space_group_name_H-M   'P 1'
#
loop_
_entity.id
_entity.type
_entity.pdbx_description
1 polymer ?
#
loop_
_entity_poly.entity_id
_entity_poly.type
_entity_poly.pdbx_seq_one_letter_code
_entity_poly.pdbx_strand_id
1 'polypeptide(L)'
;MAWDDLLNAVSVPYKEPGEGFWGPKTVTLNFCEEDYVVTHYIAELCNTLTNFLFIVLGVRGLKMCLKYEHATIFIVAFLGYMSVGLASTFFHASLKYWMQLADELGMIYTTFFMMYATFAYARSPFFRVVLSIVLAGAAWYITSRYYETKDPQFHQDAYAILTATVVFSNMWIMEYRVRPLLERREKLRSSDTNVPPSKAIMSTMWKMVATGLGTFLGAWAIWNLDNIFCSTITGWRRSMQLPWAVVLEGHAWWHLGTGIGAYYYIVWRIWVHRCLAGEEDKFQLTRANLKMSISNEALQKLLREVETQAVAAQQQISLVKTQQASKQREMRMAQLTRAELSSLPTETGVYEGVGKMFVALPMSEMDGKLVSQIKDAEGEVEGLGKRLNYLEISQKNSQDQIMRMLGGAGAS
;
A
#
# COMPACT_ATOMS: atom_id res chain seq x y z
N MET A 1 -28.75 -3.23 -13.45
CA MET A 1 -29.33 -1.92 -13.09
C MET A 1 -28.63 -1.35 -11.86
N ALA A 2 -28.99 -1.69 -10.62
CA ALA A 2 -28.36 -1.04 -9.45
C ALA A 2 -26.83 -1.22 -9.33
N TRP A 3 -26.27 -2.35 -9.77
CA TRP A 3 -24.81 -2.58 -9.75
C TRP A 3 -24.06 -1.87 -10.88
N ASP A 4 -24.64 -1.84 -12.08
CA ASP A 4 -24.03 -1.16 -13.23
C ASP A 4 -24.00 0.36 -13.03
N ASP A 5 -25.09 0.92 -12.48
CA ASP A 5 -25.18 2.34 -12.14
C ASP A 5 -24.17 2.72 -11.05
N LEU A 6 -23.93 1.83 -10.09
CA LEU A 6 -22.98 2.04 -9.01
C LEU A 6 -21.53 1.89 -9.50
N LEU A 7 -21.23 0.92 -10.36
CA LEU A 7 -19.92 0.80 -11.00
C LEU A 7 -19.62 2.02 -11.87
N ASN A 8 -20.57 2.47 -12.69
CA ASN A 8 -20.43 3.67 -13.51
C ASN A 8 -20.24 4.93 -12.67
N ALA A 9 -20.88 5.03 -11.51
CA ALA A 9 -20.74 6.17 -10.61
C ALA A 9 -19.33 6.32 -9.99
N VAL A 10 -18.55 5.23 -9.91
CA VAL A 10 -17.17 5.25 -9.37
C VAL A 10 -16.13 5.04 -10.49
N SER A 11 -16.56 4.92 -11.74
CA SER A 11 -15.67 4.74 -12.89
C SER A 11 -15.19 6.07 -13.45
N VAL A 12 -13.88 6.18 -13.67
CA VAL A 12 -13.24 7.34 -14.31
C VAL A 12 -12.69 6.92 -15.67
N PRO A 13 -13.07 7.61 -16.76
CA PRO A 13 -12.59 7.25 -18.08
C PRO A 13 -11.09 7.49 -18.22
N TYR A 14 -10.42 6.62 -18.96
CA TYR A 14 -9.04 6.85 -19.39
C TYR A 14 -8.94 8.14 -20.21
N LYS A 15 -7.92 8.94 -19.95
CA LYS A 15 -7.57 10.07 -20.81
C LYS A 15 -6.79 9.57 -22.02
N GLU A 16 -6.80 10.34 -23.09
CA GLU A 16 -5.91 10.04 -24.21
C GLU A 16 -4.44 10.24 -23.81
N PRO A 17 -3.52 9.37 -24.28
CA PRO A 17 -2.09 9.53 -24.07
C PRO A 17 -1.63 10.90 -24.57
N GLY A 18 -0.85 11.59 -23.75
CA GLY A 18 -0.38 12.94 -24.04
C GLY A 18 1.10 13.13 -23.75
N GLU A 19 1.62 14.32 -24.03
CA GLU A 19 2.99 14.67 -23.64
C GLU A 19 3.12 14.71 -22.11
N GLY A 20 4.08 13.95 -21.60
CA GLY A 20 4.36 13.86 -20.17
C GLY A 20 5.46 14.80 -19.70
N PHE A 21 5.53 14.98 -18.38
CA PHE A 21 6.46 15.88 -17.70
C PHE A 21 7.94 15.64 -18.07
N TRP A 22 8.34 14.38 -18.23
CA TRP A 22 9.74 14.02 -18.46
C TRP A 22 10.19 14.21 -19.93
N GLY A 23 9.32 14.66 -20.82
CA GLY A 23 9.61 14.80 -22.26
C GLY A 23 9.63 13.46 -23.01
N PRO A 24 10.16 13.40 -24.25
CA PRO A 24 10.01 12.25 -25.13
C PRO A 24 10.69 10.99 -24.59
N LYS A 25 10.07 9.83 -24.81
CA LYS A 25 10.64 8.54 -24.40
C LYS A 25 11.93 8.24 -25.15
N THR A 26 12.91 7.67 -24.45
CA THR A 26 14.22 7.27 -25.01
C THR A 26 14.51 5.79 -24.86
N VAL A 27 13.60 5.07 -24.21
CA VAL A 27 13.69 3.64 -23.88
C VAL A 27 13.61 2.78 -25.13
N THR A 28 14.18 1.58 -25.05
CA THR A 28 14.20 0.64 -26.17
C THR A 28 12.92 -0.20 -26.27
N LEU A 29 12.15 -0.26 -25.18
CA LEU A 29 10.87 -0.95 -25.09
C LEU A 29 9.88 -0.14 -24.25
N ASN A 30 8.59 -0.32 -24.53
CA ASN A 30 7.49 0.27 -23.78
C ASN A 30 6.53 -0.85 -23.37
N PHE A 31 5.96 -0.78 -22.17
CA PHE A 31 5.04 -1.81 -21.71
C PHE A 31 3.61 -1.49 -22.15
N CYS A 32 2.69 -2.36 -21.75
CA CYS A 32 1.30 -2.25 -22.17
C CYS A 32 0.53 -1.16 -21.41
N GLU A 33 0.99 -0.72 -20.23
CA GLU A 33 0.40 0.41 -19.52
C GLU A 33 0.45 1.67 -20.40
N GLU A 34 -0.69 2.35 -20.58
CA GLU A 34 -0.74 3.52 -21.46
C GLU A 34 -0.06 4.74 -20.79
N ASP A 35 0.91 5.34 -21.49
CA ASP A 35 1.72 6.44 -20.96
C ASP A 35 0.88 7.69 -20.59
N TYR A 36 1.07 8.21 -19.37
CA TYR A 36 0.55 9.48 -18.85
C TYR A 36 -0.99 9.63 -18.82
N VAL A 37 -1.73 8.53 -18.97
CA VAL A 37 -3.21 8.55 -19.01
C VAL A 37 -3.85 8.89 -17.65
N VAL A 38 -3.17 8.57 -16.55
CA VAL A 38 -3.66 8.87 -15.19
C VAL A 38 -3.15 10.21 -14.68
N THR A 39 -1.87 10.51 -14.91
CA THR A 39 -1.19 11.71 -14.42
C THR A 39 -0.13 12.19 -15.40
N HIS A 40 0.08 13.50 -15.48
CA HIS A 40 1.11 14.12 -16.32
C HIS A 40 2.55 13.85 -15.83
N TYR A 41 2.72 13.49 -14.54
CA TYR A 41 4.06 13.37 -13.92
C TYR A 41 4.67 11.97 -13.97
N ILE A 42 3.85 10.93 -14.12
CA ILE A 42 4.26 9.53 -14.07
C ILE A 42 3.71 8.85 -15.32
N ALA A 43 4.61 8.29 -16.13
CA ALA A 43 4.23 7.67 -17.40
C ALA A 43 3.36 6.42 -17.17
N GLU A 44 3.87 5.43 -16.45
CA GLU A 44 3.15 4.18 -16.17
C GLU A 44 2.89 4.11 -14.66
N LEU A 45 1.70 4.54 -14.22
CA LEU A 45 1.40 4.73 -12.79
C LEU A 45 1.38 3.42 -12.01
N CYS A 46 0.72 2.39 -12.53
CA CYS A 46 0.58 1.10 -11.84
C CYS A 46 1.93 0.39 -11.78
N ASN A 47 2.69 0.38 -12.88
CA ASN A 47 4.05 -0.14 -12.94
C ASN A 47 4.98 0.61 -11.98
N THR A 48 4.85 1.94 -11.87
CA THR A 48 5.63 2.75 -10.93
C THR A 48 5.30 2.43 -9.46
N LEU A 49 4.01 2.37 -9.12
CA LEU A 49 3.57 2.21 -7.73
C LEU A 49 3.79 0.80 -7.18
N THR A 50 3.64 -0.22 -8.01
CA THR A 50 3.84 -1.62 -7.58
C THR A 50 5.28 -1.91 -7.12
N ASN A 51 6.25 -1.13 -7.59
CA ASN A 51 7.64 -1.20 -7.16
C ASN A 51 7.89 -0.76 -5.71
N PHE A 52 6.96 -0.05 -5.05
CA PHE A 52 7.08 0.27 -3.62
C PHE A 52 7.16 -0.99 -2.74
N LEU A 53 6.62 -2.12 -3.21
CA LEU A 53 6.73 -3.39 -2.51
C LEU A 53 8.19 -3.77 -2.25
N PHE A 54 9.09 -3.57 -3.23
CA PHE A 54 10.52 -3.87 -3.08
C PHE A 54 11.16 -3.03 -1.97
N ILE A 55 10.75 -1.77 -1.84
CA ILE A 55 11.25 -0.89 -0.79
C ILE A 55 10.76 -1.38 0.58
N VAL A 56 9.47 -1.68 0.71
CA VAL A 56 8.89 -2.14 1.99
C VAL A 56 9.48 -3.47 2.44
N LEU A 57 9.52 -4.47 1.55
CA LEU A 57 10.06 -5.79 1.86
C LEU A 57 11.58 -5.74 2.05
N GLY A 58 12.29 -4.93 1.25
CA GLY A 58 13.73 -4.75 1.36
C GLY A 58 14.14 -4.10 2.68
N VAL A 59 13.46 -3.03 3.11
CA VAL A 59 13.69 -2.40 4.42
C VAL A 59 13.43 -3.38 5.56
N ARG A 60 12.35 -4.18 5.46
CA ARG A 60 12.06 -5.22 6.45
C ARG A 60 13.18 -6.26 6.50
N GLY A 61 13.60 -6.79 5.36
CA GLY A 61 14.68 -7.76 5.25
C GLY A 61 16.00 -7.23 5.81
N LEU A 62 16.37 -6.01 5.43
CA LEU A 62 17.56 -5.31 5.90
C LEU A 62 17.55 -5.13 7.43
N LYS A 63 16.43 -4.66 8.00
CA LYS A 63 16.28 -4.53 9.46
C LYS A 63 16.47 -5.86 10.17
N MET A 64 15.93 -6.95 9.62
CA MET A 64 16.12 -8.29 10.20
C MET A 64 17.57 -8.76 10.08
N CYS A 65 18.23 -8.52 8.95
CA CYS A 65 19.66 -8.82 8.77
C CYS A 65 20.54 -8.11 9.79
N LEU A 66 20.28 -6.84 10.06
CA LEU A 66 21.02 -6.07 11.06
C LEU A 66 20.70 -6.54 12.49
N LYS A 67 19.41 -6.71 12.82
CA LYS A 67 18.96 -7.11 14.17
C LYS A 67 19.47 -8.48 14.58
N TYR A 68 19.51 -9.43 13.65
CA TYR A 68 19.86 -10.83 13.90
C TYR A 68 21.26 -11.20 13.39
N GLU A 69 22.08 -10.20 13.07
CA GLU A 69 23.48 -10.36 12.66
C GLU A 69 23.64 -11.42 11.56
N HIS A 70 22.82 -11.33 10.52
CA HIS A 70 22.96 -12.16 9.33
C HIS A 70 24.24 -11.78 8.58
N ALA A 71 24.82 -12.73 7.84
CA ALA A 71 26.04 -12.49 7.08
C ALA A 71 25.90 -11.25 6.18
N THR A 72 26.96 -10.44 6.11
CA THR A 72 26.97 -9.13 5.43
C THR A 72 26.56 -9.20 3.96
N ILE A 73 26.78 -10.33 3.29
CA ILE A 73 26.30 -10.54 1.92
C ILE A 73 24.77 -10.42 1.78
N PHE A 74 24.00 -10.74 2.83
CA PHE A 74 22.54 -10.59 2.82
C PHE A 74 22.10 -9.14 3.02
N ILE A 75 22.91 -8.32 3.69
CA ILE A 75 22.72 -6.87 3.73
C ILE A 75 22.87 -6.31 2.31
N VAL A 76 23.95 -6.69 1.62
CA VAL A 76 24.20 -6.29 0.22
C VAL A 76 23.08 -6.78 -0.70
N ALA A 77 22.59 -8.01 -0.52
CA ALA A 77 21.49 -8.55 -1.31
C ALA A 77 20.18 -7.74 -1.14
N PHE A 78 19.81 -7.36 0.09
CA PHE A 78 18.62 -6.53 0.30
C PHE A 78 18.80 -5.09 -0.18
N LEU A 79 20.01 -4.52 -0.10
CA LEU A 79 20.31 -3.23 -0.72
C LEU A 79 20.19 -3.29 -2.25
N GLY A 80 20.71 -4.36 -2.89
CA GLY A 80 20.53 -4.60 -4.32
C GLY A 80 19.06 -4.75 -4.70
N TYR A 81 18.30 -5.55 -3.95
CA TYR A 81 16.86 -5.72 -4.12
C TYR A 81 16.08 -4.40 -4.03
N MET A 82 16.39 -3.54 -3.06
CA MET A 82 15.79 -2.20 -2.97
C MET A 82 16.20 -1.29 -4.12
N SER A 83 17.46 -1.40 -4.57
CA SER A 83 17.98 -0.60 -5.67
C SER A 83 17.28 -0.93 -7.00
N VAL A 84 16.98 -2.21 -7.25
CA VAL A 84 16.15 -2.65 -8.39
C VAL A 84 14.77 -2.00 -8.33
N GLY A 85 14.07 -2.11 -7.20
CA GLY A 85 12.74 -1.50 -7.04
C GLY A 85 12.77 0.02 -7.26
N LEU A 86 13.78 0.71 -6.73
CA LEU A 86 13.92 2.15 -6.91
C LEU A 86 14.21 2.53 -8.38
N ALA A 87 15.11 1.80 -9.03
CA ALA A 87 15.43 2.02 -10.43
C ALA A 87 14.21 1.76 -11.32
N SER A 88 13.48 0.68 -11.07
CA SER A 88 12.22 0.35 -11.76
C SER A 88 11.16 1.44 -11.56
N THR A 89 10.98 1.94 -10.32
CA THR A 89 10.10 3.11 -10.05
C THR A 89 10.46 4.30 -10.94
N PHE A 90 11.75 4.66 -11.04
CA PHE A 90 12.14 5.80 -11.85
C PHE A 90 12.08 5.54 -13.36
N PHE A 91 12.32 4.30 -13.77
CA PHE A 91 12.18 3.88 -15.16
C PHE A 91 10.74 4.00 -15.62
N HIS A 92 9.78 3.39 -14.92
CA HIS A 92 8.36 3.46 -15.26
C HIS A 92 7.76 4.86 -15.09
N ALA A 93 8.30 5.68 -14.19
CA ALA A 93 7.85 7.05 -14.04
C ALA A 93 8.28 7.95 -15.21
N SER A 94 9.43 7.69 -15.82
CA SER A 94 10.09 8.63 -16.75
C SER A 94 10.29 8.13 -18.18
N LEU A 95 10.26 6.80 -18.40
CA LEU A 95 10.57 6.13 -19.65
C LEU A 95 11.87 6.63 -20.29
N LYS A 96 12.92 6.69 -19.47
CA LYS A 96 14.28 7.08 -19.89
C LYS A 96 15.25 5.92 -19.95
N TYR A 97 16.04 5.86 -21.02
CA TYR A 97 16.97 4.77 -21.28
C TYR A 97 17.99 4.54 -20.15
N TRP A 98 18.50 5.60 -19.55
CA TRP A 98 19.45 5.49 -18.45
C TRP A 98 18.83 4.90 -17.16
N MET A 99 17.53 5.13 -16.93
CA MET A 99 16.80 4.48 -15.85
C MET A 99 16.41 3.04 -16.20
N GLN A 100 16.10 2.76 -17.46
CA GLN A 100 15.93 1.40 -17.97
C GLN A 100 17.18 0.55 -17.71
N LEU A 101 18.37 1.08 -18.04
CA LEU A 101 19.63 0.42 -17.73
C LEU A 101 19.80 0.17 -16.23
N ALA A 102 19.45 1.14 -15.39
CA ALA A 102 19.57 0.98 -13.94
C ALA A 102 18.65 -0.12 -13.40
N ASP A 103 17.43 -0.25 -13.93
CA ASP A 103 16.48 -1.30 -13.56
C ASP A 103 16.98 -2.67 -14.01
N GLU A 104 17.14 -2.85 -15.32
CA GLU A 104 17.47 -4.13 -15.94
C GLU A 104 18.85 -4.64 -15.49
N LEU A 105 19.89 -3.80 -15.51
CA LEU A 105 21.22 -4.22 -15.05
C LEU A 105 21.27 -4.40 -13.53
N GLY A 106 20.47 -3.64 -12.77
CA GLY A 106 20.31 -3.82 -11.33
C GLY A 106 19.86 -5.24 -10.98
N MET A 107 18.96 -5.83 -11.78
CA MET A 107 18.53 -7.22 -11.62
C MET A 107 19.70 -8.20 -11.79
N ILE A 108 20.53 -8.00 -12.83
CA ILE A 108 21.72 -8.84 -13.11
C ILE A 108 22.72 -8.77 -11.94
N TYR A 109 23.04 -7.56 -11.46
CA TYR A 109 24.00 -7.37 -10.38
C TYR A 109 23.52 -7.99 -9.07
N THR A 110 22.24 -7.84 -8.76
CA THR A 110 21.62 -8.44 -7.57
C THR A 110 21.68 -9.98 -7.63
N THR A 111 21.45 -10.56 -8.80
CA THR A 111 21.63 -12.02 -9.00
C THR A 111 23.07 -12.45 -8.80
N PHE A 112 24.06 -11.66 -9.23
CA PHE A 112 25.46 -11.95 -8.95
C PHE A 112 25.81 -11.90 -7.45
N PHE A 113 25.23 -10.99 -6.67
CA PHE A 113 25.37 -11.00 -5.21
C PHE A 113 24.86 -12.31 -4.61
N MET A 114 23.74 -12.82 -5.12
CA MET A 114 23.17 -14.09 -4.68
C MET A 114 23.97 -15.31 -5.15
N MET A 115 24.57 -15.26 -6.34
CA MET A 115 25.53 -16.28 -6.79
C MET A 115 26.75 -16.30 -5.87
N TYR A 116 27.30 -15.13 -5.52
CA TYR A 116 28.39 -15.04 -4.56
C TYR A 116 27.97 -15.62 -3.20
N ALA A 117 26.81 -15.23 -2.65
CA ALA A 117 26.29 -15.76 -1.39
C ALA A 117 26.15 -17.30 -1.39
N THR A 118 25.87 -17.87 -2.56
CA THR A 118 25.69 -19.32 -2.76
C THR A 118 27.03 -20.03 -2.89
N PHE A 119 27.88 -19.62 -3.83
CA PHE A 119 29.08 -20.37 -4.19
C PHE A 119 30.31 -20.02 -3.34
N ALA A 120 30.34 -18.85 -2.68
CA ALA A 120 31.43 -18.46 -1.78
C ALA A 120 31.34 -19.13 -0.39
N TYR A 121 30.20 -19.73 -0.05
CA TYR A 121 29.96 -20.29 1.29
C TYR A 121 30.94 -21.43 1.61
N ALA A 122 31.58 -21.34 2.78
CA ALA A 122 32.57 -22.31 3.28
C ALA A 122 33.72 -22.61 2.30
N ARG A 123 34.11 -21.62 1.47
CA ARG A 123 35.25 -21.71 0.55
C ARG A 123 36.45 -20.90 1.06
N SER A 124 37.64 -21.24 0.58
CA SER A 124 38.88 -20.55 0.94
C SER A 124 38.87 -19.08 0.50
N PRO A 125 39.61 -18.18 1.19
CA PRO A 125 39.71 -16.78 0.79
C PRO A 125 40.14 -16.60 -0.66
N PHE A 126 41.10 -17.41 -1.13
CA PHE A 126 41.54 -17.43 -2.52
C PHE A 126 40.39 -17.71 -3.49
N PHE A 127 39.61 -18.77 -3.24
CA PHE A 127 38.46 -19.10 -4.09
C PHE A 127 37.43 -17.95 -4.12
N ARG A 128 37.17 -17.32 -2.97
CA ARG A 128 36.22 -16.21 -2.87
C ARG A 128 36.65 -15.01 -3.70
N VAL A 129 37.94 -14.68 -3.70
CA VAL A 129 38.50 -13.59 -4.53
C VAL A 129 38.41 -13.94 -6.01
N VAL A 130 38.81 -15.16 -6.40
CA VAL A 130 38.70 -15.62 -7.80
C VAL A 130 37.25 -15.56 -8.27
N LEU A 131 36.30 -16.07 -7.47
CA LEU A 131 34.88 -16.00 -7.78
C LEU A 131 34.41 -14.55 -7.96
N SER A 132 34.80 -13.63 -7.08
CA SER A 132 34.47 -12.21 -7.22
C SER A 132 34.98 -11.61 -8.54
N ILE A 133 36.20 -11.94 -8.96
CA ILE A 133 36.77 -11.48 -10.22
C ILE A 133 35.98 -12.04 -11.41
N VAL A 134 35.64 -13.33 -11.39
CA VAL A 134 34.85 -13.96 -12.46
C VAL A 134 33.45 -13.34 -12.57
N LEU A 135 32.76 -13.15 -11.43
CA LEU A 135 31.42 -12.56 -11.43
C LEU A 135 31.46 -11.08 -11.87
N ALA A 136 32.47 -10.32 -11.47
CA ALA A 136 32.66 -8.94 -11.91
C ALA A 136 32.95 -8.86 -13.43
N GLY A 137 33.79 -9.75 -13.95
CA GLY A 137 34.04 -9.85 -15.39
C GLY A 137 32.79 -10.21 -16.19
N ALA A 138 31.98 -11.14 -15.69
CA ALA A 138 30.70 -11.51 -16.29
C ALA A 138 29.70 -10.34 -16.25
N ALA A 139 29.61 -9.61 -15.13
CA ALA A 139 28.77 -8.42 -15.02
C ALA A 139 29.18 -7.33 -16.01
N TRP A 140 30.48 -7.06 -16.13
CA TRP A 140 31.01 -6.10 -17.10
C TRP A 140 30.71 -6.51 -18.55
N TYR A 141 30.90 -7.80 -18.88
CA TYR A 141 30.59 -8.33 -20.21
C TYR A 141 29.10 -8.16 -20.55
N ILE A 142 28.20 -8.64 -19.69
CA ILE A 142 26.74 -8.53 -19.91
C ILE A 142 26.35 -7.05 -20.06
N THR A 143 26.86 -6.18 -19.19
CA THR A 143 26.59 -4.74 -19.24
C THR A 143 27.03 -4.12 -20.56
N SER A 144 28.28 -4.37 -20.96
CA SER A 144 28.87 -3.78 -22.17
C SER A 144 28.12 -4.25 -23.41
N ARG A 145 27.85 -5.56 -23.50
CA ARG A 145 27.07 -6.13 -24.61
C ARG A 145 25.66 -5.57 -24.64
N TYR A 146 24.98 -5.50 -23.51
CA TYR A 146 23.61 -4.97 -23.46
C TYR A 146 23.54 -3.48 -23.84
N TYR A 147 24.50 -2.68 -23.39
CA TYR A 147 24.60 -1.27 -23.75
C TYR A 147 24.84 -1.04 -25.25
N GLU A 148 25.70 -1.87 -25.85
CA GLU A 148 26.00 -1.83 -27.28
C GLU A 148 24.82 -2.28 -28.13
N THR A 149 24.26 -3.47 -27.85
CA THR A 149 23.20 -4.08 -28.67
C THR A 149 21.84 -3.46 -28.44
N LYS A 150 21.58 -2.96 -27.23
CA LYS A 150 20.27 -2.44 -26.78
C LYS A 150 19.14 -3.46 -26.93
N ASP A 151 19.49 -4.75 -26.95
CA ASP A 151 18.57 -5.86 -27.18
C ASP A 151 18.02 -6.39 -25.85
N PRO A 152 16.74 -6.13 -25.51
CA PRO A 152 16.16 -6.55 -24.24
C PRO A 152 16.05 -8.08 -24.13
N GLN A 153 15.99 -8.80 -25.25
CA GLN A 153 15.92 -10.26 -25.23
C GLN A 153 17.22 -10.86 -24.67
N PHE A 154 18.38 -10.32 -25.08
CA PHE A 154 19.67 -10.72 -24.53
C PHE A 154 19.73 -10.56 -23.01
N HIS A 155 19.20 -9.45 -22.48
CA HIS A 155 19.10 -9.23 -21.04
C HIS A 155 18.22 -10.28 -20.36
N GLN A 156 17.02 -10.51 -20.90
CA GLN A 156 16.06 -11.46 -20.34
C GLN A 156 16.63 -12.88 -20.29
N ASP A 157 17.29 -13.33 -21.37
CA ASP A 157 17.92 -14.65 -21.44
C ASP A 157 19.05 -14.78 -20.41
N ALA A 158 19.92 -13.77 -20.31
CA ALA A 158 21.00 -13.75 -19.33
C ALA A 158 20.45 -13.80 -17.90
N TYR A 159 19.44 -12.98 -17.60
CA TYR A 159 18.79 -12.96 -16.29
C TYR A 159 18.13 -14.30 -15.95
N ALA A 160 17.43 -14.91 -16.90
CA ALA A 160 16.78 -16.21 -16.72
C ALA A 160 17.80 -17.32 -16.43
N ILE A 161 18.90 -17.38 -17.19
CA ILE A 161 19.97 -18.37 -16.99
C ILE A 161 20.63 -18.21 -15.62
N LEU A 162 20.98 -16.98 -15.24
CA LEU A 162 21.61 -16.70 -13.95
C LEU A 162 20.67 -17.05 -12.77
N THR A 163 19.40 -16.68 -12.89
CA THR A 163 18.37 -16.97 -11.88
C THR A 163 18.13 -18.47 -11.74
N ALA A 164 17.95 -19.19 -12.85
CA ALA A 164 17.81 -20.64 -12.84
C ALA A 164 19.03 -21.31 -12.20
N THR A 165 20.23 -20.89 -12.59
CA THR A 165 21.49 -21.42 -12.04
C THR A 165 21.52 -21.30 -10.52
N VAL A 166 21.21 -20.12 -9.98
CA VAL A 166 21.30 -19.88 -8.54
C VAL A 166 20.18 -20.57 -7.75
N VAL A 167 18.96 -20.63 -8.30
CA VAL A 167 17.81 -21.31 -7.67
C VAL A 167 18.05 -22.81 -7.62
N PHE A 168 18.36 -23.45 -8.75
CA PHE A 168 18.60 -24.89 -8.79
C PHE A 168 19.83 -25.29 -7.98
N SER A 169 20.88 -24.46 -7.98
CA SER A 169 22.05 -24.70 -7.11
C SER A 169 21.67 -24.68 -5.63
N ASN A 170 20.80 -23.77 -5.19
CA ASN A 170 20.35 -23.75 -3.80
C ASN A 170 19.40 -24.90 -3.46
N MET A 171 18.56 -25.35 -4.40
CA MET A 171 17.74 -26.55 -4.22
C MET A 171 18.63 -27.78 -4.04
N TRP A 172 19.70 -27.88 -4.84
CA TRP A 172 20.70 -28.94 -4.71
C TRP A 172 21.44 -28.85 -3.37
N ILE A 173 21.90 -27.67 -2.94
CA ILE A 173 22.55 -27.49 -1.62
C ILE A 173 21.59 -27.89 -0.49
N MET A 174 20.33 -27.48 -0.58
CA MET A 174 19.32 -27.81 0.41
C MET A 174 19.14 -29.33 0.54
N GLU A 175 19.01 -30.06 -0.57
CA GLU A 175 18.80 -31.51 -0.54
C GLU A 175 20.05 -32.32 -0.21
N TYR A 176 21.20 -31.96 -0.79
CA TYR A 176 22.41 -32.78 -0.69
C TYR A 176 23.39 -32.34 0.40
N ARG A 177 23.20 -31.15 0.98
CA ARG A 177 24.05 -30.65 2.08
C ARG A 177 23.24 -30.40 3.35
N VAL A 178 22.15 -29.65 3.27
CA VAL A 178 21.38 -29.28 4.46
C VAL A 178 20.65 -30.49 5.06
N ARG A 179 19.88 -31.24 4.26
CA ARG A 179 19.11 -32.39 4.77
C ARG A 179 19.99 -33.41 5.52
N PRO A 180 21.11 -33.93 4.96
CA PRO A 180 21.94 -34.89 5.69
C PRO A 180 22.55 -34.31 6.97
N LEU A 181 22.91 -33.02 6.96
CA LEU A 181 23.45 -32.35 8.15
C LEU A 181 22.38 -32.20 9.25
N LEU A 182 21.15 -31.88 8.88
CA LEU A 182 20.03 -31.80 9.82
C LEU A 182 19.72 -33.18 10.43
N GLU A 183 19.61 -34.21 9.59
CA GLU A 183 19.34 -35.58 10.06
C GLU A 183 20.45 -36.13 10.97
N ARG A 184 21.72 -35.85 10.65
CA ARG A 184 22.85 -36.24 11.50
C ARG A 184 22.79 -35.55 12.86
N ARG A 185 22.48 -34.25 12.89
CA ARG A 185 22.39 -33.47 14.13
C ARG A 185 21.18 -33.84 14.97
N GLU A 186 20.05 -34.14 14.34
CA GLU A 186 18.84 -34.63 15.01
C GLU A 186 19.11 -35.94 15.76
N LYS A 187 19.83 -36.91 15.15
CA LYS A 187 20.21 -38.16 15.82
C LYS A 187 21.11 -37.98 17.05
N LEU A 188 21.91 -36.91 17.06
CA LEU A 188 22.83 -36.59 18.15
C LEU A 188 22.19 -35.71 19.23
N ARG A 189 20.99 -35.18 18.99
CA ARG A 189 20.32 -34.22 19.85
C ARG A 189 19.59 -34.93 20.98
N SER A 190 19.58 -34.33 22.17
CA SER A 190 18.77 -34.84 23.28
C SER A 190 17.27 -34.68 22.99
N SER A 191 16.46 -35.54 23.60
CA SER A 191 15.00 -35.55 23.45
C SER A 191 14.30 -34.29 23.98
N ASP A 192 15.01 -33.45 24.75
CA ASP A 192 14.48 -32.26 25.44
C ASP A 192 14.82 -30.94 24.70
N THR A 193 14.83 -30.97 23.37
CA THR A 193 15.18 -29.78 22.57
C THR A 193 13.98 -29.22 21.82
N ASN A 194 13.83 -27.89 21.82
CA ASN A 194 12.77 -27.17 21.11
C ASN A 194 13.01 -27.02 19.61
N VAL A 195 13.91 -27.83 19.02
CA VAL A 195 14.25 -27.71 17.61
C VAL A 195 13.31 -28.58 16.77
N PRO A 196 12.67 -28.04 15.73
CA PRO A 196 11.79 -28.84 14.89
C PRO A 196 12.52 -30.03 14.24
N PRO A 197 11.81 -31.16 14.00
CA PRO A 197 12.38 -32.30 13.29
C PRO A 197 12.93 -31.90 11.91
N SER A 198 13.98 -32.57 11.43
CA SER A 198 14.60 -32.27 10.12
C SER A 198 13.56 -32.27 9.00
N LYS A 199 12.62 -33.22 9.01
CA LYS A 199 11.50 -33.31 8.07
C LYS A 199 10.61 -32.07 8.07
N ALA A 200 10.37 -31.46 9.23
CA ALA A 200 9.54 -30.25 9.36
C ALA A 200 10.28 -29.02 8.79
N ILE A 201 11.58 -28.88 9.08
CA ILE A 201 12.43 -27.83 8.51
C ILE A 201 12.45 -27.94 6.98
N MET A 202 12.74 -29.13 6.45
CA MET A 202 12.80 -29.37 5.00
C MET A 202 11.44 -29.16 4.33
N SER A 203 10.33 -29.59 4.95
CA SER A 203 8.99 -29.34 4.42
C SER A 203 8.70 -27.84 4.31
N THR A 204 9.13 -27.06 5.30
CA THR A 204 8.93 -25.61 5.29
C THR A 204 9.81 -24.95 4.23
N MET A 205 11.07 -25.37 4.06
CA MET A 205 11.93 -24.88 2.98
C MET A 205 11.32 -25.18 1.60
N TRP A 206 10.81 -26.39 1.36
CA TRP A 206 10.12 -26.73 0.11
C TRP A 206 8.85 -25.92 -0.12
N LYS A 207 8.08 -25.64 0.93
CA LYS A 207 6.93 -24.73 0.84
C LYS A 207 7.37 -23.33 0.43
N MET A 208 8.47 -22.80 0.99
CA MET A 208 9.02 -21.50 0.59
C MET A 208 9.48 -21.49 -0.87
N VAL A 209 10.14 -22.56 -1.32
CA VAL A 209 10.56 -22.72 -2.73
C VAL A 209 9.34 -22.76 -3.63
N ALA A 210 8.34 -23.58 -3.32
CA ALA A 210 7.12 -23.70 -4.12
C ALA A 210 6.34 -22.38 -4.17
N THR A 211 6.20 -21.67 -3.04
CA THR A 211 5.54 -20.36 -3.03
C THR A 211 6.35 -19.31 -3.78
N GLY A 212 7.65 -19.19 -3.52
CA GLY A 212 8.49 -18.17 -4.15
C GLY A 212 8.62 -18.37 -5.65
N LEU A 213 8.93 -19.59 -6.08
CA LEU A 213 9.05 -19.94 -7.51
C LEU A 213 7.70 -19.90 -8.21
N GLY A 214 6.64 -20.40 -7.57
CA GLY A 214 5.28 -20.37 -8.12
C GLY A 214 4.78 -18.94 -8.33
N THR A 215 4.99 -18.05 -7.35
CA THR A 215 4.65 -16.63 -7.51
C THR A 215 5.49 -15.96 -8.60
N PHE A 216 6.79 -16.24 -8.68
CA PHE A 216 7.67 -15.68 -9.70
C PHE A 216 7.27 -16.13 -11.12
N LEU A 217 7.08 -17.44 -11.34
CA LEU A 217 6.70 -17.98 -12.65
C LEU A 217 5.26 -17.60 -13.05
N GLY A 218 4.35 -17.51 -12.09
CA GLY A 218 3.01 -16.99 -12.34
C GLY A 218 3.03 -15.53 -12.80
N ALA A 219 3.85 -14.71 -12.15
CA ALA A 219 4.09 -13.33 -12.55
C ALA A 219 4.71 -13.23 -13.95
N TRP A 220 5.69 -14.10 -14.26
CA TRP A 220 6.29 -14.21 -15.59
C TRP A 220 5.26 -14.56 -16.66
N ALA A 221 4.34 -15.49 -16.36
CA ALA A 221 3.28 -15.86 -17.29
C ALA A 221 2.32 -14.69 -17.54
N ILE A 222 1.91 -13.97 -16.48
CA ILE A 222 1.05 -12.78 -16.60
C ILE A 222 1.72 -11.69 -17.45
N TRP A 223 3.01 -11.44 -17.23
CA TRP A 223 3.78 -10.49 -18.03
C TRP A 223 3.83 -10.86 -19.52
N ASN A 224 4.03 -12.14 -19.83
CA ASN A 224 4.01 -12.60 -21.24
C ASN A 224 2.63 -12.42 -21.87
N LEU A 225 1.55 -12.69 -21.13
CA LEU A 225 0.19 -12.44 -21.61
C LEU A 225 -0.04 -10.96 -21.90
N ASP A 226 0.46 -10.08 -21.02
CA ASP A 226 0.40 -8.62 -21.18
C ASP A 226 1.10 -8.15 -22.45
N ASN A 227 2.29 -8.68 -22.74
CA ASN A 227 3.05 -8.36 -23.96
C ASN A 227 2.37 -8.90 -25.24
N ILE A 228 1.91 -10.15 -25.22
CA ILE A 228 1.37 -10.82 -26.42
C ILE A 228 -0.01 -10.26 -26.80
N PHE A 229 -0.87 -10.03 -25.80
CA PHE A 229 -2.26 -9.63 -26.01
C PHE A 229 -2.50 -8.14 -25.71
N CYS A 230 -1.46 -7.31 -25.76
CA CYS A 230 -1.52 -5.93 -25.30
C CYS A 230 -2.65 -5.11 -25.94
N SER A 231 -2.86 -5.21 -27.25
CA SER A 231 -3.93 -4.47 -27.95
C SER A 231 -5.32 -4.84 -27.43
N THR A 232 -5.58 -6.14 -27.23
CA THR A 232 -6.84 -6.65 -26.69
C THR A 232 -7.03 -6.22 -25.24
N ILE A 233 -6.01 -6.36 -24.39
CA ILE A 233 -6.06 -6.01 -22.97
C ILE A 233 -6.27 -4.50 -22.79
N THR A 234 -5.64 -3.67 -23.63
CA THR A 234 -5.86 -2.21 -23.65
C THR A 234 -7.31 -1.86 -23.97
N GLY A 235 -7.91 -2.51 -24.96
CA GLY A 235 -9.33 -2.35 -25.29
C GLY A 235 -10.26 -2.72 -24.11
N TRP A 236 -9.93 -3.80 -23.40
CA TRP A 236 -10.66 -4.19 -22.17
C TRP A 236 -10.50 -3.17 -21.05
N ARG A 237 -9.28 -2.64 -20.81
CA ARG A 237 -9.03 -1.60 -19.81
C ARG A 237 -9.84 -0.34 -20.08
N ARG A 238 -9.85 0.13 -21.33
CA ARG A 238 -10.67 1.28 -21.75
C ARG A 238 -12.17 1.02 -21.70
N SER A 239 -12.61 -0.24 -21.67
CA SER A 239 -14.04 -0.58 -21.48
C SER A 239 -14.41 -0.67 -20.00
N MET A 240 -13.52 -1.19 -19.15
CA MET A 240 -13.73 -1.33 -17.70
C MET A 240 -13.57 -0.03 -16.93
N GLN A 241 -12.73 0.89 -17.43
CA GLN A 241 -12.39 2.17 -16.81
C GLN A 241 -11.68 2.06 -15.45
N LEU A 242 -11.08 3.16 -14.98
CA LEU A 242 -10.45 3.21 -13.67
C LEU A 242 -11.52 3.28 -12.57
N PRO A 243 -11.28 2.71 -11.37
CA PRO A 243 -10.07 2.02 -10.94
C PRO A 243 -10.04 0.52 -11.31
N TRP A 244 -11.12 -0.03 -11.85
CA TRP A 244 -11.28 -1.48 -12.06
C TRP A 244 -10.30 -2.05 -13.08
N ALA A 245 -9.96 -1.26 -14.10
CA ALA A 245 -9.00 -1.63 -15.13
C ALA A 245 -7.59 -1.94 -14.61
N VAL A 246 -7.22 -1.48 -13.40
CA VAL A 246 -5.89 -1.73 -12.79
C VAL A 246 -5.61 -3.24 -12.64
N VAL A 247 -6.63 -4.08 -12.48
CA VAL A 247 -6.45 -5.54 -12.39
C VAL A 247 -5.86 -6.15 -13.66
N LEU A 248 -6.01 -5.47 -14.80
CA LEU A 248 -5.51 -5.91 -16.09
C LEU A 248 -4.09 -5.39 -16.40
N GLU A 249 -3.47 -4.63 -15.50
CA GLU A 249 -2.07 -4.18 -15.65
C GLU A 249 -1.10 -5.33 -15.37
N GLY A 250 -0.87 -6.17 -16.39
CA GLY A 250 -0.12 -7.41 -16.24
C GLY A 250 1.33 -7.19 -15.81
N HIS A 251 1.99 -6.17 -16.35
CA HIS A 251 3.35 -5.80 -15.92
C HIS A 251 3.42 -5.30 -14.46
N ALA A 252 2.36 -4.66 -13.96
CA ALA A 252 2.29 -4.26 -12.55
C ALA A 252 2.22 -5.49 -11.62
N TRP A 253 1.46 -6.53 -12.01
CA TRP A 253 1.46 -7.83 -11.32
C TRP A 253 2.81 -8.53 -11.39
N TRP A 254 3.57 -8.32 -12.47
CA TRP A 254 4.93 -8.81 -12.58
C TRP A 254 5.84 -8.26 -11.49
N HIS A 255 5.83 -6.95 -11.24
CA HIS A 255 6.60 -6.34 -10.14
C HIS A 255 6.22 -6.93 -8.79
N LEU A 256 4.92 -7.05 -8.50
CA LEU A 256 4.46 -7.61 -7.24
C LEU A 256 4.91 -9.06 -7.07
N GLY A 257 4.68 -9.91 -8.08
CA GLY A 257 4.98 -11.33 -7.98
C GLY A 257 6.48 -11.63 -7.96
N THR A 258 7.26 -10.98 -8.81
CA THR A 258 8.73 -11.15 -8.81
C THR A 258 9.37 -10.53 -7.57
N GLY A 259 8.86 -9.40 -7.08
CA GLY A 259 9.28 -8.79 -5.82
C GLY A 259 9.06 -9.73 -4.63
N ILE A 260 7.89 -10.36 -4.53
CA ILE A 260 7.61 -11.39 -3.52
C ILE A 260 8.53 -12.60 -3.71
N GLY A 261 8.63 -13.12 -4.94
CA GLY A 261 9.44 -14.30 -5.24
C GLY A 261 10.93 -14.12 -4.88
N ALA A 262 11.51 -12.98 -5.26
CA ALA A 262 12.89 -12.64 -4.91
C ALA A 262 13.08 -12.45 -3.40
N TYR A 263 12.12 -11.82 -2.70
CA TYR A 263 12.17 -11.73 -1.23
C TYR A 263 12.16 -13.12 -0.58
N TYR A 264 11.25 -14.01 -1.01
CA TYR A 264 11.20 -15.40 -0.56
C TYR A 264 12.52 -16.12 -0.81
N TYR A 265 13.13 -15.91 -1.97
CA TYR A 265 14.42 -16.51 -2.32
C TYR A 265 15.55 -16.03 -1.40
N ILE A 266 15.67 -14.72 -1.13
CA ILE A 266 16.70 -14.20 -0.23
C ILE A 266 16.50 -14.74 1.20
N VAL A 267 15.26 -14.73 1.71
CA VAL A 267 14.96 -15.25 3.06
C VAL A 267 15.21 -16.76 3.13
N TRP A 268 14.81 -17.53 2.11
CA TRP A 268 15.10 -18.95 2.03
C TRP A 268 16.62 -19.20 2.02
N ARG A 269 17.40 -18.42 1.27
CA ARG A 269 18.86 -18.54 1.25
C ARG A 269 19.49 -18.23 2.61
N ILE A 270 18.99 -17.22 3.33
CA ILE A 270 19.40 -16.92 4.72
C ILE A 270 19.13 -18.14 5.60
N TRP A 271 17.96 -18.77 5.46
CA TRP A 271 17.63 -19.94 6.27
C TRP A 271 18.54 -21.13 5.95
N VAL A 272 18.78 -21.42 4.67
CA VAL A 272 19.76 -22.42 4.23
C VAL A 272 21.13 -22.11 4.83
N HIS A 273 21.57 -20.83 4.86
CA HIS A 273 22.84 -20.42 5.45
C HIS A 273 22.92 -20.72 6.95
N ARG A 274 21.87 -20.38 7.72
CA ARG A 274 21.80 -20.67 9.17
C ARG A 274 21.79 -22.17 9.46
N CYS A 275 21.03 -22.96 8.68
CA CYS A 275 21.02 -24.41 8.83
C CYS A 275 22.37 -25.05 8.47
N LEU A 276 23.09 -24.54 7.45
CA LEU A 276 24.45 -25.01 7.16
C LEU A 276 25.43 -24.67 8.29
N ALA A 277 25.22 -23.55 8.98
CA ALA A 277 26.09 -23.05 10.03
C ALA A 277 25.92 -23.72 11.40
N GLY A 278 24.93 -24.61 11.60
CA GLY A 278 24.70 -25.19 12.93
C GLY A 278 23.54 -24.57 13.71
N GLU A 279 22.87 -23.55 13.18
CA GLU A 279 22.13 -22.57 13.99
C GLU A 279 20.60 -22.71 13.91
N GLU A 280 20.08 -23.88 13.52
CA GLU A 280 18.64 -24.16 13.50
C GLU A 280 17.96 -24.18 14.88
N ASP A 281 18.74 -24.23 15.96
CA ASP A 281 18.29 -24.08 17.34
C ASP A 281 18.15 -22.61 17.76
N LYS A 282 18.98 -21.73 17.18
CA LYS A 282 18.99 -20.29 17.47
C LYS A 282 17.97 -19.51 16.65
N PHE A 283 17.69 -19.98 15.43
CA PHE A 283 16.83 -19.26 14.48
C PHE A 283 15.66 -20.11 14.02
N GLN A 284 14.47 -19.51 14.06
CA GLN A 284 13.26 -20.10 13.51
C GLN A 284 12.62 -19.15 12.51
N LEU A 285 12.12 -19.72 11.41
CA LEU A 285 11.34 -18.97 10.45
C LEU A 285 9.98 -18.65 11.07
N THR A 286 9.75 -17.38 11.38
CA THR A 286 8.43 -16.90 11.79
C THR A 286 7.67 -16.44 10.56
N ARG A 287 6.45 -16.94 10.38
CA ARG A 287 5.55 -16.39 9.36
C ARG A 287 5.21 -14.98 9.81
N ALA A 288 5.45 -14.01 8.95
CA ALA A 288 4.95 -12.66 9.19
C ALA A 288 3.43 -12.75 9.19
N ASN A 289 2.81 -12.74 10.37
CA ASN A 289 1.42 -12.30 10.44
C ASN A 289 1.44 -10.86 9.94
N LEU A 290 0.84 -10.63 8.78
CA LEU A 290 0.64 -9.29 8.21
C LEU A 290 -0.43 -8.52 9.01
N LYS A 291 -0.54 -8.77 10.32
CA LYS A 291 -1.03 -7.75 11.24
C LYS A 291 0.10 -6.73 11.29
N MET A 292 -0.06 -5.61 10.60
CA MET A 292 0.63 -4.39 10.98
C MET A 292 0.25 -4.15 12.46
N SER A 293 1.02 -4.70 13.40
CA SER A 293 0.79 -4.43 14.80
C SER A 293 1.23 -2.99 15.00
N ILE A 294 0.25 -2.08 14.98
CA ILE A 294 0.37 -0.78 15.61
C ILE A 294 0.94 -1.08 17.01
N SER A 295 2.13 -0.57 17.31
CA SER A 295 2.75 -0.77 18.63
C SER A 295 1.75 -0.37 19.72
N ASN A 296 1.70 -1.07 20.85
CA ASN A 296 0.76 -0.78 21.94
C ASN A 296 0.79 0.70 22.36
N GLU A 297 1.93 1.38 22.28
CA GLU A 297 2.06 2.82 22.53
C GLU A 297 1.34 3.69 21.48
N ALA A 298 1.48 3.36 20.19
CA ALA A 298 0.76 4.04 19.11
C ALA A 298 -0.76 3.78 19.19
N LEU A 299 -1.19 2.59 19.62
CA LEU A 299 -2.60 2.29 19.86
C LEU A 299 -3.15 3.08 21.05
N GLN A 300 -2.40 3.17 22.15
CA GLN A 300 -2.77 3.99 23.31
C GLN A 300 -2.84 5.48 22.97
N LYS A 301 -1.90 5.98 22.15
CA LYS A 301 -1.91 7.37 21.69
C LYS A 301 -3.11 7.66 20.79
N LEU A 302 -3.39 6.77 19.84
CA LEU A 302 -4.55 6.88 18.95
C LEU A 302 -5.87 6.83 19.75
N LEU A 303 -5.98 5.92 20.72
CA LEU A 303 -7.16 5.82 21.59
C LEU A 303 -7.39 7.11 22.39
N ARG A 304 -6.33 7.68 22.99
CA ARG A 304 -6.43 8.96 23.71
C ARG A 304 -6.85 10.13 22.80
N GLU A 305 -6.30 10.20 21.59
CA GLU A 305 -6.67 11.24 20.62
C GLU A 305 -8.14 11.12 20.20
N VAL A 306 -8.62 9.90 19.94
CA VAL A 306 -10.01 9.64 19.57
C VAL A 306 -10.97 9.89 20.74
N GLU A 307 -10.63 9.49 21.96
CA GLU A 307 -11.42 9.81 23.16
C GLU A 307 -11.55 11.33 23.36
N THR A 308 -10.44 12.06 23.19
CA THR A 308 -10.43 13.54 23.32
C THR A 308 -11.34 14.18 22.28
N GLN A 309 -11.30 13.70 21.02
CA GLN A 309 -12.19 14.18 19.96
C GLN A 309 -13.66 13.84 20.24
N ALA A 310 -13.95 12.65 20.77
CA ALA A 310 -15.31 12.23 21.11
C ALA A 310 -15.93 13.12 22.21
N VAL A 311 -15.15 13.49 23.23
CA VAL A 311 -15.59 14.41 24.29
C VAL A 311 -15.85 15.82 23.73
N ALA A 312 -14.96 16.32 22.87
CA ALA A 312 -15.13 17.63 22.23
C ALA A 312 -16.39 17.69 21.33
N ALA A 313 -16.64 16.63 20.56
CA ALA A 313 -17.85 16.52 19.73
C ALA A 313 -19.13 16.50 20.58
N GLN A 314 -19.14 15.77 21.70
CA GLN A 314 -20.28 15.72 22.62
C GLN A 314 -20.60 17.11 23.22
N GLN A 315 -19.57 17.89 23.58
CA GLN A 315 -19.74 19.25 24.08
C GLN A 315 -20.35 20.18 23.02
N GLN A 316 -19.87 20.09 21.77
CA GLN A 316 -20.42 20.88 20.65
C GLN A 316 -21.87 20.52 20.34
N ILE A 317 -22.22 19.23 20.37
CA ILE A 317 -23.61 18.76 20.21
C ILE A 317 -24.51 19.37 21.28
N SER A 318 -24.07 19.37 22.54
CA SER A 318 -24.85 19.96 23.63
C SER A 318 -25.07 21.46 23.42
N LEU A 319 -24.03 22.19 23.00
CA LEU A 319 -24.13 23.63 22.71
C LEU A 319 -25.14 23.93 21.59
N VAL A 320 -25.04 23.19 20.48
CA VAL A 320 -25.93 23.36 19.31
C VAL A 320 -27.37 23.04 19.68
N LYS A 321 -27.63 21.99 20.48
CA LYS A 321 -28.97 21.66 20.99
C LYS A 321 -29.55 22.79 21.83
N THR A 322 -28.76 23.40 22.71
CA THR A 322 -29.20 24.55 23.53
C THR A 322 -29.53 25.76 22.65
N GLN A 323 -28.71 26.06 21.65
CA GLN A 323 -28.95 27.16 20.70
C GLN A 323 -30.22 26.92 19.88
N GLN A 324 -30.40 25.71 19.35
CA GLN A 324 -31.58 25.33 18.57
C GLN A 324 -32.86 25.44 19.41
N ALA A 325 -32.84 24.95 20.65
CA ALA A 325 -33.96 25.08 21.56
C ALA A 325 -34.29 26.56 21.89
N SER A 326 -33.27 27.42 21.99
CA SER A 326 -33.49 28.87 22.17
C SER A 326 -34.19 29.50 20.98
N LYS A 327 -33.73 29.18 19.76
CA LYS A 327 -34.30 29.72 18.52
C LYS A 327 -35.69 29.20 18.21
N GLN A 328 -35.96 27.93 18.53
CA GLN A 328 -37.32 27.38 18.49
C GLN A 328 -38.28 28.09 19.44
N ARG A 329 -37.83 28.47 20.64
CA ARG A 329 -38.66 29.26 21.58
C ARG A 329 -38.95 30.66 21.04
N GLU A 330 -37.94 31.34 20.50
CA GLU A 330 -38.08 32.66 19.87
C GLU A 330 -39.09 32.63 18.71
N MET A 331 -38.92 31.68 17.80
CA MET A 331 -39.81 31.46 16.67
C MET A 331 -41.26 31.19 17.12
N ARG A 332 -41.45 30.30 18.11
CA ARG A 332 -42.78 29.96 18.61
C ARG A 332 -43.46 31.14 19.31
N MET A 333 -42.68 31.95 20.04
CA MET A 333 -43.19 33.17 20.66
C MET A 333 -43.67 34.16 19.60
N ALA A 334 -42.87 34.43 18.56
CA ALA A 334 -43.27 35.31 17.46
C ALA A 334 -44.50 34.80 16.70
N GLN A 335 -44.61 33.48 16.47
CA GLN A 335 -45.78 32.85 15.86
C GLN A 335 -47.05 33.05 16.71
N LEU A 336 -46.95 32.85 18.03
CA LEU A 336 -48.07 33.06 18.94
C LEU A 336 -48.47 34.54 19.02
N THR A 337 -47.50 35.46 19.14
CA THR A 337 -47.76 36.90 19.14
C THR A 337 -48.46 37.34 17.86
N ARG A 338 -48.05 36.80 16.70
CA ARG A 338 -48.71 37.07 15.43
C ARG A 338 -50.13 36.51 15.37
N ALA A 339 -50.35 35.30 15.87
CA ALA A 339 -51.67 34.69 15.93
C ALA A 339 -52.63 35.52 16.81
N GLU A 340 -52.18 35.94 17.98
CA GLU A 340 -52.94 36.83 18.87
C GLU A 340 -53.23 38.17 18.17
N LEU A 341 -52.23 38.79 17.55
CA LEU A 341 -52.40 40.05 16.83
C LEU A 341 -53.45 39.93 15.72
N SER A 342 -53.43 38.83 14.95
CA SER A 342 -54.39 38.59 13.86
C SER A 342 -55.83 38.39 14.32
N SER A 343 -56.06 38.11 15.60
CA SER A 343 -57.40 37.94 16.19
C SER A 343 -58.07 39.27 16.56
N LEU A 344 -57.31 40.37 16.58
CA LEU A 344 -57.78 41.68 17.02
C LEU A 344 -58.30 42.53 15.85
N PRO A 345 -59.24 43.48 16.09
CA PRO A 345 -59.69 44.43 15.07
C PRO A 345 -58.54 45.28 14.52
N THR A 346 -58.61 45.65 13.24
CA THR A 346 -57.56 46.40 12.52
C THR A 346 -57.30 47.82 13.06
N GLU A 347 -58.21 48.36 13.87
CA GLU A 347 -58.09 49.69 14.49
C GLU A 347 -57.41 49.66 15.87
N THR A 348 -56.97 48.49 16.33
CA THR A 348 -56.31 48.34 17.63
C THR A 348 -54.94 49.02 17.61
N GLY A 349 -54.66 49.87 18.61
CA GLY A 349 -53.35 50.50 18.78
C GLY A 349 -52.28 49.47 19.17
N VAL A 350 -51.24 49.33 18.35
CA VAL A 350 -50.12 48.39 18.56
C VAL A 350 -48.87 49.15 18.99
N TYR A 351 -48.11 48.58 19.92
CA TYR A 351 -46.87 49.17 20.42
C TYR A 351 -45.73 48.14 20.43
N GLU A 352 -44.54 48.53 19.98
CA GLU A 352 -43.32 47.71 20.01
C GLU A 352 -42.46 48.10 21.21
N GLY A 353 -41.94 47.11 21.92
CA GLY A 353 -41.01 47.33 23.03
C GLY A 353 -39.61 47.66 22.51
N VAL A 354 -39.08 48.83 22.87
CA VAL A 354 -37.69 49.25 22.61
C VAL A 354 -37.03 49.54 23.95
N GLY A 355 -36.36 48.52 24.51
CA GLY A 355 -35.77 48.59 25.84
C GLY A 355 -36.83 48.68 26.94
N LYS A 356 -36.94 49.84 27.60
CA LYS A 356 -37.96 50.12 28.65
C LYS A 356 -39.14 50.97 28.14
N MET A 357 -39.14 51.34 26.86
CA MET A 357 -40.17 52.18 26.24
C MET A 357 -41.00 51.37 25.25
N PHE A 358 -42.22 51.84 24.98
CA PHE A 358 -43.11 51.27 23.97
C PHE A 358 -43.43 52.34 22.93
N VAL A 359 -43.20 52.03 21.66
CA VAL A 359 -43.40 52.96 20.54
C VAL A 359 -44.60 52.49 19.72
N ALA A 360 -45.55 53.38 19.46
CA ALA A 360 -46.71 53.07 18.64
C ALA A 360 -46.31 52.82 17.18
N LEU A 361 -46.86 51.78 16.57
CA LEU A 361 -46.62 51.46 15.16
C LEU A 361 -47.88 50.88 14.50
N PRO A 362 -48.02 51.01 13.17
CA PRO A 362 -49.12 50.39 12.45
C PRO A 362 -49.11 48.87 12.59
N MET A 363 -50.30 48.26 12.68
CA MET A 363 -50.46 46.81 12.79
C MET A 363 -49.83 46.05 11.61
N SER A 364 -49.87 46.61 10.41
CA SER A 364 -49.23 46.05 9.21
C SER A 364 -47.70 46.02 9.30
N GLU A 365 -47.10 47.02 9.94
CA GLU A 365 -45.65 47.09 10.17
C GLU A 365 -45.22 46.07 11.22
N MET A 366 -45.99 45.90 12.30
CA MET A 366 -45.75 44.87 13.31
C MET A 366 -45.88 43.46 12.73
N ASP A 367 -46.92 43.18 11.94
CA ASP A 367 -47.07 41.86 11.28
C ASP A 367 -45.89 41.58 10.33
N GLY A 368 -45.46 42.57 9.55
CA GLY A 368 -44.28 42.44 8.69
C GLY A 368 -42.99 42.12 9.45
N LYS A 369 -42.77 42.78 10.61
CA LYS A 369 -41.62 42.48 11.49
C LYS A 369 -41.69 41.07 12.08
N LEU A 370 -42.87 40.63 12.56
CA LEU A 370 -43.06 39.29 13.08
C LEU A 370 -42.86 38.21 12.01
N VAL A 371 -43.32 38.45 10.77
CA VAL A 371 -43.07 37.54 9.63
C VAL A 371 -41.57 37.42 9.34
N SER A 372 -40.82 38.53 9.34
CA SER A 372 -39.37 38.49 9.16
C SER A 372 -38.69 37.70 10.28
N GLN A 373 -39.02 38.00 11.54
CA GLN A 373 -38.45 37.32 12.70
C GLN A 373 -38.71 35.80 12.68
N ILE A 374 -39.92 35.37 12.29
CA ILE A 374 -40.26 33.95 12.15
C ILE A 374 -39.38 33.31 11.07
N LYS A 375 -39.25 33.94 9.91
CA LYS A 375 -38.46 33.42 8.78
C LYS A 375 -36.97 33.34 9.10
N ASP A 376 -36.43 34.35 9.77
CA ASP A 376 -35.02 34.40 10.17
C ASP A 376 -34.72 33.30 11.21
N ALA A 377 -35.58 33.17 12.23
CA ALA A 377 -35.45 32.12 13.23
C ALA A 377 -35.62 30.71 12.64
N GLU A 378 -36.52 30.53 11.67
CA GLU A 378 -36.71 29.26 10.95
C GLU A 378 -35.45 28.87 10.16
N GLY A 379 -34.84 29.81 9.44
CA GLY A 379 -33.58 29.59 8.73
C GLY A 379 -32.42 29.22 9.66
N GLU A 380 -32.32 29.87 10.83
CA GLU A 380 -31.32 29.54 11.85
C GLU A 380 -31.56 28.15 12.46
N VAL A 381 -32.81 27.77 12.73
CA VAL A 381 -33.16 26.43 13.24
C VAL A 381 -32.81 25.35 12.22
N GLU A 382 -33.06 25.57 10.93
CA GLU A 382 -32.69 24.64 9.86
C GLU A 382 -31.16 24.50 9.75
N GLY A 383 -30.44 25.62 9.78
CA GLY A 383 -28.97 25.64 9.74
C GLY A 383 -28.34 24.91 10.94
N LEU A 384 -28.83 25.18 12.15
CA LEU A 384 -28.41 24.47 13.36
C LEU A 384 -28.77 22.98 13.31
N GLY A 385 -29.91 22.61 12.73
CA GLY A 385 -30.32 21.23 12.52
C GLY A 385 -29.38 20.45 11.60
N LYS A 386 -28.97 21.06 10.47
CA LYS A 386 -27.97 20.46 9.55
C LYS A 386 -26.63 20.27 10.24
N ARG A 387 -26.17 21.27 11.01
CA ARG A 387 -24.93 21.20 11.78
C ARG A 387 -24.99 20.12 12.87
N LEU A 388 -26.12 20.01 13.57
CA LEU A 388 -26.35 19.00 14.59
C LEU A 388 -26.27 17.58 14.00
N ASN A 389 -26.96 17.33 12.89
CA ASN A 389 -26.95 16.03 12.21
C ASN A 389 -25.53 15.64 11.77
N TYR A 390 -24.76 16.58 11.22
CA TYR A 390 -23.37 16.34 10.87
C TYR A 390 -22.52 15.92 12.07
N LEU A 391 -22.65 16.63 13.20
CA LEU A 391 -21.92 16.33 14.43
C LEU A 391 -22.33 14.96 15.03
N GLU A 392 -23.61 14.62 15.02
CA GLU A 392 -24.12 13.34 15.52
C GLU A 392 -23.64 12.16 14.65
N ILE A 393 -23.63 12.31 13.32
CA ILE A 393 -23.08 11.29 12.40
C ILE A 393 -21.58 11.13 12.61
N SER A 394 -20.83 12.25 12.71
CA SER A 394 -19.39 12.24 12.93
C SER A 394 -19.02 11.55 14.25
N GLN A 395 -19.78 11.84 15.32
CA GLN A 395 -19.60 11.21 16.61
C GLN A 395 -19.87 9.70 16.56
N LYS A 396 -20.98 9.28 15.94
CA LYS A 396 -21.35 7.87 15.80
C LYS A 396 -20.29 7.09 15.02
N ASN A 397 -19.82 7.64 13.90
CA ASN A 397 -18.75 7.03 13.10
C ASN A 397 -17.46 6.85 13.92
N SER A 398 -17.12 7.84 14.74
CA SER A 398 -15.95 7.78 15.63
C SER A 398 -16.11 6.69 16.70
N GLN A 399 -17.29 6.57 17.33
CA GLN A 399 -17.58 5.52 18.31
C GLN A 399 -17.55 4.12 17.71
N ASP A 400 -18.12 3.93 16.52
CA ASP A 400 -18.10 2.65 15.81
C ASP A 400 -16.67 2.24 15.44
N GLN A 401 -15.81 3.20 15.08
CA GLN A 401 -14.39 2.96 14.82
C GLN A 401 -13.65 2.49 16.08
N ILE A 402 -13.90 3.10 17.24
CA ILE A 402 -13.34 2.67 18.54
C ILE A 402 -13.80 1.26 18.88
N MET A 403 -15.10 0.95 18.77
CA MET A 403 -15.65 -0.37 19.08
C MET A 403 -15.07 -1.46 18.17
N ARG A 404 -14.84 -1.17 16.89
CA ARG A 404 -14.14 -2.10 15.97
C ARG A 404 -12.69 -2.32 16.37
N MET A 405 -11.98 -1.27 16.80
CA MET A 405 -10.59 -1.37 17.25
C MET A 405 -10.46 -2.17 18.55
N LEU A 406 -11.38 -2.00 19.51
CA LEU A 406 -11.39 -2.73 20.77
C LEU A 406 -11.92 -4.17 20.64
N GLY A 407 -12.96 -4.39 19.82
CA GLY A 407 -13.55 -5.71 19.57
C GLY A 407 -12.62 -6.64 18.78
N GLY A 408 -11.77 -6.10 17.91
CA GLY A 408 -10.74 -6.87 17.20
C GLY A 408 -9.57 -7.32 18.07
N ALA A 409 -9.44 -6.80 19.30
CA ALA A 409 -8.42 -7.20 20.27
C ALA A 409 -8.88 -8.33 21.21
N GLY A 410 -10.18 -8.59 21.31
CA GLY A 410 -10.77 -9.61 22.21
C GLY A 410 -11.17 -10.92 21.54
N ALA A 411 -11.00 -11.06 20.22
CA ALA A 411 -11.27 -12.27 19.47
C ALA A 411 -10.02 -12.75 18.72
N SER A 412 -8.99 -13.15 19.47
CA SER A 412 -7.94 -14.05 19.00
C SER A 412 -7.26 -14.74 20.16
#